data_AF-A0A932F2D0-F1
#
_entry.id   AF-A0A932F2D0-F1
#
_cell.length_a   1.000
_cell.length_b   1.000
_cell.length_c   1.000
_cell.angle_alpha   90.00
_cell.angle_beta   90.00
_cell.angle_gamma   90.00
#
_symmetry.space_group_name_H-M   'P 1'
#
loop_
_entity.id
_entity.type
_entity.pdbx_description
1 polymer ?
#
loop_
_entity_poly.entity_id
_entity_poly.type
_entity_poly.pdbx_seq_one_letter_code
_entity_poly.pdbx_strand_id
1 'polypeptide(L)'
;MTDSIATAAGAADDATGEKTVSRLAVRIASMAPPPLNLTTEQEQMSPTPQPAPEAAAEAPSTRAAIVARADQRARRSRSIIGLTVDSFVAACSFIPYALVAIVLRLVMARLFFLDGQTRIEGPRVPLNVQDFDFSVVLPLQVKVETFGAFLNQYAAVPVSPVVGAYLLSYAEFILPICLLLGFATRFAALGMLIITALIQIYVAPDALWSVHVFWAAILLVLLSRGPGPISVDAIIRYIARR
;
A
#
# COMPACT_ATOMS: atom_id res chain seq x y z
N MET A 1 45.87 28.24 -59.94
CA MET A 1 45.09 27.34 -60.82
C MET A 1 43.78 27.09 -60.10
N THR A 2 42.80 27.95 -60.34
CA THR A 2 41.45 27.94 -59.77
C THR A 2 40.44 27.77 -60.90
N ASP A 3 39.32 27.16 -60.54
CA ASP A 3 38.00 27.15 -61.19
C ASP A 3 37.78 26.32 -62.47
N SER A 4 36.93 25.28 -62.33
CA SER A 4 35.52 25.33 -62.77
C SER A 4 35.04 23.94 -63.22
N ILE A 5 34.24 23.27 -62.39
CA ILE A 5 33.24 22.31 -62.86
C ILE A 5 31.89 22.82 -62.35
N ALA A 6 31.19 23.50 -63.25
CA ALA A 6 29.77 23.75 -63.15
C ALA A 6 29.01 22.67 -63.94
N THR A 7 27.77 22.44 -63.50
CA THR A 7 26.63 22.01 -64.34
C THR A 7 26.38 20.49 -64.48
N ALA A 8 25.74 19.88 -63.47
CA ALA A 8 24.95 18.65 -63.66
C ALA A 8 23.92 18.35 -62.52
N ALA A 9 23.41 19.35 -61.80
CA ALA A 9 22.58 19.13 -60.60
C ALA A 9 21.10 19.58 -60.71
N GLY A 10 20.57 19.84 -61.91
CA GLY A 10 19.31 20.60 -62.04
C GLY A 10 18.06 19.88 -62.57
N ALA A 11 18.11 18.61 -62.99
CA ALA A 11 17.00 18.04 -63.79
C ALA A 11 16.42 16.69 -63.31
N ALA A 12 16.97 16.07 -62.26
CA ALA A 12 16.55 14.72 -61.82
C ALA A 12 15.63 14.71 -60.58
N ASP A 13 15.53 15.80 -59.81
CA ASP A 13 14.84 15.82 -58.53
C ASP A 13 13.35 16.24 -58.63
N ASP A 14 13.01 17.15 -59.56
CA ASP A 14 11.62 17.61 -59.76
C ASP A 14 10.68 16.51 -60.26
N ALA A 15 11.15 15.63 -61.15
CA ALA A 15 10.34 14.55 -61.71
C ALA A 15 9.95 13.47 -60.68
N THR A 16 10.68 13.39 -59.56
CA THR A 16 10.47 12.40 -58.49
C THR A 16 9.50 12.94 -57.43
N GLY A 17 9.56 14.25 -57.15
CA GLY A 17 8.59 14.94 -56.29
C GLY A 17 7.17 14.91 -56.86
N GLU A 18 7.00 15.20 -58.16
CA GLU A 18 5.69 15.26 -58.82
C GLU A 18 4.96 13.90 -58.84
N LYS A 19 5.72 12.81 -59.05
CA LYS A 19 5.20 11.44 -58.97
C LYS A 19 4.80 11.02 -57.56
N THR A 20 5.42 11.61 -56.54
CA THR A 20 5.12 11.32 -55.14
C THR A 20 3.88 12.07 -54.68
N VAL A 21 3.73 13.34 -55.07
CA VAL A 21 2.57 14.18 -54.78
C VAL A 21 1.30 13.65 -55.48
N SER A 22 1.41 13.24 -56.75
CA SER A 22 0.29 12.65 -57.49
C SER A 22 -0.18 11.32 -56.89
N ARG A 23 0.73 10.45 -56.42
CA ARG A 23 0.37 9.23 -55.69
C ARG A 23 -0.33 9.52 -54.37
N LEU A 24 0.09 10.57 -53.67
CA LEU A 24 -0.55 10.98 -52.42
C LEU A 24 -1.96 11.53 -52.66
N ALA A 25 -2.15 12.34 -53.70
CA ALA A 25 -3.45 12.89 -54.09
C ALA A 25 -4.45 11.79 -54.48
N VAL A 26 -4.02 10.78 -55.25
CA VAL A 26 -4.86 9.63 -55.61
C VAL A 26 -5.27 8.83 -54.37
N ARG A 27 -4.35 8.67 -53.40
CA ARG A 27 -4.64 7.93 -52.16
C ARG A 27 -5.65 8.67 -51.27
N ILE A 28 -5.55 9.99 -51.18
CA ILE A 28 -6.49 10.83 -50.42
C ILE A 28 -7.89 10.81 -51.08
N ALA A 29 -7.95 10.92 -52.42
CA ALA A 29 -9.21 10.82 -53.15
C ALA A 29 -9.91 9.47 -52.95
N SER A 30 -9.14 8.37 -52.84
CA SER A 30 -9.69 7.04 -52.60
C SER A 30 -10.19 6.78 -51.16
N MET A 31 -9.87 7.67 -50.20
CA MET A 31 -10.27 7.55 -48.79
C MET A 31 -11.42 8.48 -48.40
N ALA A 32 -11.94 9.27 -49.34
CA ALA A 32 -13.09 10.14 -49.08
C ALA A 32 -14.40 9.31 -49.04
N PRO A 33 -15.24 9.43 -48.00
CA PRO A 33 -16.55 8.79 -47.97
C PRO A 33 -17.49 9.41 -49.02
N PRO A 34 -18.48 8.64 -49.54
CA PRO A 34 -19.40 9.15 -50.54
C PRO A 34 -20.16 10.39 -50.02
N PRO A 35 -20.47 11.39 -50.88
CA PRO A 35 -21.20 12.57 -50.44
C PRO A 35 -22.59 12.18 -49.94
N LEU A 36 -22.96 12.65 -48.74
CA LEU A 36 -24.30 12.49 -48.19
C LEU A 36 -25.31 13.17 -49.12
N ASN A 37 -26.14 12.38 -49.81
CA ASN A 37 -27.27 12.88 -50.60
C ASN A 37 -28.40 13.24 -49.64
N LEU A 38 -28.53 14.53 -49.30
CA LEU A 38 -29.57 15.06 -48.40
C LEU A 38 -30.90 15.35 -49.10
N THR A 39 -31.09 14.90 -50.34
CA THR A 39 -32.25 15.25 -51.17
C THR A 39 -33.32 14.16 -51.26
N THR A 40 -33.19 13.06 -50.53
CA THR A 40 -34.16 11.94 -50.59
C THR A 40 -35.10 11.84 -49.39
N GLU A 41 -34.93 12.66 -48.34
CA GLU A 41 -35.73 12.58 -47.10
C GLU A 41 -36.78 13.70 -46.92
N GLN A 42 -37.18 14.42 -47.98
CA GLN A 42 -38.22 15.47 -47.88
C GLN A 42 -39.53 15.16 -48.61
N GLU A 43 -39.70 13.98 -49.19
CA GLU A 43 -40.89 13.65 -49.97
C GLU A 43 -41.74 12.55 -49.33
N GLN A 44 -42.13 12.71 -48.07
CA GLN A 44 -43.26 11.94 -47.50
C GLN A 44 -43.84 12.60 -46.24
N MET A 45 -44.51 13.73 -46.44
CA MET A 45 -45.44 14.31 -45.48
C MET A 45 -46.85 13.78 -45.76
N SER A 46 -47.31 12.76 -45.03
CA SER A 46 -48.74 12.44 -44.81
C SER A 46 -48.89 11.44 -43.65
N PRO A 47 -49.79 11.66 -42.67
CA PRO A 47 -49.89 10.82 -41.49
C PRO A 47 -50.80 9.63 -41.76
N THR A 48 -50.28 8.41 -41.64
CA THR A 48 -51.09 7.20 -41.41
C THR A 48 -50.67 6.60 -40.06
N PRO A 49 -51.58 6.17 -39.17
CA PRO A 49 -51.21 5.74 -37.83
C PRO A 49 -50.52 4.37 -37.90
N GLN A 50 -49.24 4.30 -37.55
CA GLN A 50 -48.54 3.05 -37.29
C GLN A 50 -48.53 2.74 -35.79
N PRO A 51 -48.66 1.46 -35.38
CA PRO A 51 -48.77 1.07 -33.99
C PRO A 51 -47.40 1.22 -33.28
N ALA A 52 -47.46 1.43 -31.97
CA ALA A 52 -46.33 1.75 -31.10
C ALA A 52 -45.07 0.88 -31.32
N PRO A 53 -43.86 1.47 -31.36
CA PRO A 53 -42.64 0.72 -31.15
C PRO A 53 -42.38 0.60 -29.65
N GLU A 54 -42.56 -0.64 -29.20
CA GLU A 54 -41.89 -1.30 -28.10
C GLU A 54 -40.52 -0.68 -27.73
N ALA A 55 -40.40 -0.31 -26.46
CA ALA A 55 -39.21 -0.04 -25.67
C ALA A 55 -37.87 0.10 -26.44
N ALA A 56 -37.46 1.34 -26.66
CA ALA A 56 -36.07 1.71 -26.92
C ALA A 56 -35.20 1.29 -25.71
N ALA A 57 -34.63 0.09 -25.77
CA ALA A 57 -33.53 -0.30 -24.89
C ALA A 57 -32.31 0.55 -25.26
N GLU A 58 -31.85 1.38 -24.31
CA GLU A 58 -30.66 2.22 -24.43
C GLU A 58 -29.45 1.40 -24.91
N ALA A 59 -29.03 1.62 -26.16
CA ALA A 59 -27.75 1.14 -26.63
C ALA A 59 -26.63 1.83 -25.80
N PRO A 60 -25.65 1.09 -25.25
CA PRO A 60 -24.60 1.70 -24.45
C PRO A 60 -23.89 2.77 -25.27
N SER A 61 -23.76 3.97 -24.70
CA SER A 61 -23.14 5.11 -25.39
C SER A 61 -21.84 4.70 -26.08
N THR A 62 -21.58 5.21 -27.29
CA THR A 62 -20.40 4.86 -28.09
C THR A 62 -19.09 4.91 -27.29
N ARG A 63 -19.01 5.77 -26.28
CA ARG A 63 -17.92 5.81 -25.28
C ARG A 63 -17.81 4.53 -24.45
N ALA A 64 -18.91 4.02 -23.88
CA ALA A 64 -18.93 2.78 -23.13
C ALA A 64 -18.49 1.58 -23.99
N ALA A 65 -18.91 1.53 -25.25
CA ALA A 65 -18.48 0.50 -26.19
C ALA A 65 -16.97 0.58 -26.54
N ILE A 66 -16.41 1.80 -26.64
CA ILE A 66 -14.98 2.02 -26.87
C ILE A 66 -14.16 1.62 -25.63
N VAL A 67 -14.59 2.01 -24.43
CA VAL A 67 -13.93 1.65 -23.17
C VAL A 67 -13.95 0.13 -22.96
N ALA A 68 -15.08 -0.53 -23.23
CA ALA A 68 -15.20 -1.98 -23.14
C ALA A 68 -14.26 -2.72 -24.11
N ARG A 69 -14.13 -2.21 -25.35
CA ARG A 69 -13.22 -2.77 -26.36
C ARG A 69 -11.75 -2.51 -26.02
N ALA A 70 -11.42 -1.35 -25.45
CA ALA A 70 -10.07 -1.04 -24.98
C ALA A 70 -9.66 -1.94 -23.80
N ASP A 71 -10.57 -2.18 -22.86
CA ASP A 71 -10.37 -3.07 -21.72
C ASP A 71 -10.24 -4.55 -22.16
N GLN A 72 -11.06 -4.98 -23.12
CA GLN A 72 -10.91 -6.31 -23.75
C GLN A 72 -9.56 -6.48 -24.43
N ARG A 73 -9.05 -5.44 -25.11
CA ARG A 73 -7.75 -5.48 -25.80
C ARG A 73 -6.58 -5.45 -24.81
N ALA A 74 -6.71 -4.70 -23.72
CA ALA A 74 -5.76 -4.69 -22.60
C ALA A 74 -5.69 -6.07 -21.90
N ARG A 75 -6.83 -6.76 -21.73
CA ARG A 75 -6.88 -8.14 -21.21
C ARG A 75 -6.30 -9.16 -22.18
N ARG A 76 -6.55 -9.01 -23.49
CA ARG A 76 -6.06 -9.91 -24.55
C ARG A 76 -4.55 -9.76 -24.81
N SER A 77 -3.97 -8.61 -24.46
CA SER A 77 -2.55 -8.30 -24.57
C SER A 77 -1.79 -8.46 -23.25
N ARG A 78 -2.32 -9.19 -22.26
CA ARG A 78 -1.50 -9.57 -21.10
C ARG A 78 -0.58 -10.71 -21.51
N SER A 79 0.72 -10.40 -21.53
CA SER A 79 1.77 -11.40 -21.66
C SER A 79 1.55 -12.54 -20.66
N ILE A 80 1.91 -13.77 -21.02
CA ILE A 80 1.89 -14.94 -20.13
C ILE A 80 2.60 -14.62 -18.81
N ILE A 81 3.66 -13.80 -18.87
CA ILE A 81 4.41 -13.28 -17.72
C ILE A 81 3.52 -12.40 -16.82
N GLY A 82 2.68 -11.55 -17.40
CA GLY A 82 1.73 -10.71 -16.67
C GLY A 82 0.65 -11.54 -15.97
N LEU A 83 0.13 -12.58 -16.61
CA LEU A 83 -0.84 -13.51 -16.01
C LEU A 83 -0.22 -14.30 -14.84
N THR A 84 1.02 -14.76 -14.96
CA THR A 84 1.71 -15.46 -13.86
C THR A 84 2.03 -14.52 -12.70
N VAL A 85 2.44 -13.27 -12.99
CA VAL A 85 2.69 -12.26 -11.96
C VAL A 85 1.39 -11.87 -11.25
N ASP A 86 0.30 -11.65 -11.99
CA ASP A 86 -1.01 -11.35 -11.41
C ASP A 86 -1.53 -12.51 -10.55
N SER A 87 -1.30 -13.75 -10.97
CA SER A 87 -1.69 -14.95 -10.21
C SER A 87 -0.85 -15.11 -8.94
N PHE A 88 0.45 -14.83 -9.02
CA PHE A 88 1.33 -14.78 -7.85
C PHE A 88 0.92 -13.67 -6.87
N VAL A 89 0.65 -12.46 -7.37
CA VAL A 89 0.16 -11.34 -6.57
C VAL A 89 -1.20 -11.66 -5.94
N ALA A 90 -2.10 -12.33 -6.67
CA ALA A 90 -3.38 -12.81 -6.13
C ALA A 90 -3.17 -13.84 -5.01
N ALA A 91 -2.26 -14.80 -5.19
CA ALA A 91 -1.88 -15.75 -4.15
C ALA A 91 -1.26 -15.07 -2.92
N CYS A 92 -0.43 -14.04 -3.11
CA CYS A 92 0.10 -13.23 -2.01
C CYS A 92 -0.97 -12.39 -1.30
N SER A 93 -1.99 -11.92 -2.03
CA SER A 93 -3.12 -11.18 -1.47
C SER A 93 -4.11 -12.06 -0.69
N PHE A 94 -3.97 -13.39 -0.80
CA PHE A 94 -4.81 -14.35 -0.08
C PHE A 94 -4.66 -14.23 1.44
N ILE A 95 -3.56 -13.66 1.94
CA ILE A 95 -3.35 -13.48 3.37
C ILE A 95 -4.26 -12.34 3.85
N PRO A 96 -5.32 -12.62 4.63
CA PRO A 96 -6.16 -11.58 5.17
C PRO A 96 -5.33 -10.68 6.10
N TYR A 97 -5.51 -9.36 5.99
CA TYR A 97 -4.85 -8.40 6.87
C TYR A 97 -5.08 -8.71 8.36
N ALA A 98 -6.17 -9.39 8.70
CA ALA A 98 -6.43 -9.89 10.06
C ALA A 98 -5.29 -10.75 10.61
N LEU A 99 -4.79 -11.71 9.83
CA LEU A 99 -3.68 -12.57 10.24
C LEU A 99 -2.38 -11.80 10.34
N VAL A 100 -2.11 -10.94 9.35
CA VAL A 100 -0.94 -10.06 9.35
C VAL A 100 -0.92 -9.21 10.63
N ALA A 101 -2.03 -8.54 10.94
CA ALA A 101 -2.14 -7.70 12.13
C ALA A 101 -1.98 -8.51 13.44
N ILE A 102 -2.49 -9.74 13.53
CA ILE A 102 -2.28 -10.59 14.71
C ILE A 102 -0.80 -10.94 14.86
N VAL A 103 -0.15 -11.37 13.78
CA VAL A 103 1.27 -11.76 13.81
C VAL A 103 2.14 -10.58 14.18
N LEU A 104 1.94 -9.41 13.56
CA LEU A 104 2.71 -8.20 13.89
C LEU A 104 2.52 -7.80 15.36
N ARG A 105 1.28 -7.86 15.88
CA ARG A 105 1.00 -7.58 17.28
C ARG A 105 1.68 -8.58 18.21
N LEU A 106 1.59 -9.88 17.92
CA LEU A 106 2.18 -10.92 18.74
C LEU A 106 3.71 -10.81 18.78
N VAL A 107 4.35 -10.60 17.64
CA VAL A 107 5.81 -10.47 17.54
C VAL A 107 6.29 -9.27 18.36
N MET A 108 5.71 -8.09 18.14
CA MET A 108 6.08 -6.89 18.89
C MET A 108 5.75 -7.01 20.37
N ALA A 109 4.55 -7.50 20.70
CA ALA A 109 4.15 -7.67 22.08
C ALA A 109 5.10 -8.63 22.81
N ARG A 110 5.43 -9.78 22.22
CA ARG A 110 6.33 -10.75 22.85
C ARG A 110 7.71 -10.15 23.07
N LEU A 111 8.26 -9.46 22.07
CA LEU A 111 9.60 -8.86 22.15
C LEU A 111 9.71 -7.90 23.34
N PHE A 112 8.84 -6.88 23.39
CA PHE A 112 8.89 -5.87 24.43
C PHE A 112 8.45 -6.40 25.80
N PHE A 113 7.49 -7.33 25.84
CA PHE A 113 7.03 -7.91 27.10
C PHE A 113 8.13 -8.75 27.77
N LEU A 114 8.91 -9.49 26.98
CA LEU A 114 10.06 -10.22 27.52
C LEU A 114 11.14 -9.27 28.02
N ASP A 115 11.42 -8.18 27.30
CA ASP A 115 12.38 -7.16 27.77
C ASP A 115 11.90 -6.52 29.08
N GLY A 116 10.63 -6.10 29.14
CA GLY A 116 10.02 -5.52 30.35
C GLY A 116 10.07 -6.45 31.56
N GLN A 117 9.87 -7.77 31.37
CA GLN A 117 10.01 -8.74 32.46
C GLN A 117 11.44 -8.82 33.03
N THR A 118 12.46 -8.45 32.27
CA THR A 118 13.83 -8.41 32.81
C THR A 118 14.07 -7.23 33.74
N ARG A 119 13.29 -6.14 33.61
CA ARG A 119 13.43 -4.88 34.35
C ARG A 119 12.60 -4.82 35.64
N ILE A 120 11.69 -5.77 35.80
CA ILE A 120 10.68 -5.79 36.85
C ILE A 120 10.96 -6.94 37.83
N GLU A 121 10.65 -6.71 39.10
CA GLU A 121 10.76 -7.67 40.18
C GLU A 121 9.40 -7.96 40.82
N GLY A 122 9.19 -9.23 41.16
CA GLY A 122 8.02 -9.69 41.90
C GLY A 122 7.82 -11.21 41.85
N PRO A 123 6.70 -11.71 42.41
CA PRO A 123 6.37 -13.12 42.43
C PRO A 123 6.31 -13.67 41.02
N ARG A 124 6.97 -14.80 40.81
CA ARG A 124 6.89 -15.56 39.55
C ARG A 124 5.68 -16.47 39.63
N VAL A 125 4.75 -16.32 38.71
CA VAL A 125 3.63 -17.26 38.56
C VAL A 125 3.96 -18.21 37.41
N PRO A 126 4.21 -19.49 37.70
CA PRO A 126 4.39 -20.49 36.65
C PRO A 126 3.03 -20.84 36.05
N LEU A 127 2.91 -20.70 34.74
CA LEU A 127 1.78 -21.17 33.96
C LEU A 127 2.24 -22.45 33.24
N ASN A 128 1.82 -23.59 33.77
CA ASN A 128 2.06 -24.89 33.17
C ASN A 128 0.78 -25.34 32.45
N VAL A 129 0.81 -25.38 31.12
CA VAL A 129 -0.32 -25.86 30.30
C VAL A 129 0.14 -26.99 29.40
N GLN A 130 -0.28 -28.21 29.72
CA GLN A 130 -0.03 -29.49 29.04
C GLN A 130 1.46 -29.85 28.85
N ASP A 131 2.28 -28.99 28.22
CA ASP A 131 3.74 -29.09 28.07
C ASP A 131 4.43 -27.71 27.92
N PHE A 132 3.65 -26.62 27.98
CA PHE A 132 4.18 -25.26 27.94
C PHE A 132 4.49 -24.78 29.35
N ASP A 133 5.77 -24.71 29.68
CA ASP A 133 6.26 -24.03 30.89
C ASP A 133 6.54 -22.57 30.55
N PHE A 134 5.66 -21.69 31.03
CA PHE A 134 5.80 -20.24 30.86
C PHE A 134 5.67 -19.55 32.22
N SER A 135 6.74 -18.89 32.66
CA SER A 135 6.72 -18.10 33.90
C SER A 135 6.53 -16.62 33.61
N VAL A 136 5.56 -15.97 34.26
CA VAL A 136 5.39 -14.51 34.23
C VAL A 136 5.75 -13.92 35.58
N VAL A 137 6.56 -12.85 35.57
CA VAL A 137 6.84 -12.05 36.76
C VAL A 137 5.75 -10.99 36.95
N LEU A 138 5.11 -10.95 38.12
CA LEU A 138 4.18 -9.87 38.44
C LEU A 138 4.94 -8.58 38.79
N PRO A 139 4.50 -7.41 38.28
CA PRO A 139 5.13 -6.14 38.57
C PRO A 139 4.79 -5.63 39.97
N LEU A 140 5.67 -5.89 40.95
CA LEU A 140 5.61 -5.23 42.25
C LEU A 140 6.52 -4.01 42.30
N GLN A 141 7.77 -4.18 41.84
CA GLN A 141 8.79 -3.14 41.93
C GLN A 141 9.67 -3.15 40.67
N VAL A 142 10.30 -2.01 40.38
CA VAL A 142 11.33 -1.91 39.34
C VAL A 142 12.65 -2.31 39.97
N LYS A 143 13.42 -3.14 39.28
CA LYS A 143 14.73 -3.62 39.72
C LYS A 143 15.72 -2.50 39.95
N VAL A 144 16.58 -2.65 40.96
CA VAL A 144 17.66 -1.70 41.25
C VAL A 144 18.63 -1.58 40.08
N GLU A 145 18.88 -2.69 39.37
CA GLU A 145 19.75 -2.74 38.19
C GLU A 145 19.22 -1.87 37.05
N THR A 146 17.89 -1.75 36.92
CA THR A 146 17.28 -0.88 35.90
C THR A 146 17.63 0.58 36.14
N PHE A 147 17.64 1.04 37.40
CA PHE A 147 18.08 2.39 37.73
C PHE A 147 19.57 2.58 37.41
N GLY A 148 20.40 1.58 37.72
CA GLY A 148 21.82 1.56 37.34
C GLY A 148 22.04 1.63 35.82
N ALA A 149 21.20 0.97 35.03
CA ALA A 149 21.24 1.06 33.57
C ALA A 149 20.91 2.47 33.09
N PHE A 150 19.95 3.16 33.72
CA PHE A 150 19.62 4.54 33.35
C PHE A 150 20.68 5.57 33.73
N LEU A 151 21.48 5.28 34.76
CA LEU A 151 22.62 6.13 35.13
C LEU A 151 23.82 5.96 34.20
N ASN A 152 23.99 4.79 33.61
CA ASN A 152 25.19 4.46 32.82
C ASN A 152 24.87 4.32 31.32
N GLN A 153 23.99 3.39 30.96
CA GLN A 153 23.70 3.01 29.57
C GLN A 153 22.72 3.99 28.89
N TYR A 154 21.74 4.50 29.62
CA TYR A 154 20.74 5.44 29.10
C TYR A 154 20.99 6.90 29.53
N ALA A 155 22.21 7.23 29.96
CA ALA A 155 22.55 8.55 30.52
C ALA A 155 22.32 9.72 29.53
N ALA A 156 22.40 9.46 28.23
CA ALA A 156 22.18 10.46 27.19
C ALA A 156 20.70 10.73 26.89
N VAL A 157 19.77 9.90 27.40
CA VAL A 157 18.33 10.11 27.20
C VAL A 157 17.90 11.33 28.01
N PRO A 158 17.16 12.30 27.44
CA PRO A 158 16.80 13.57 28.09
C PRO A 158 15.66 13.40 29.10
N VAL A 159 15.79 12.47 30.04
CA VAL A 159 14.86 12.20 31.12
C VAL A 159 15.63 11.93 32.40
N SER A 160 15.05 12.28 33.55
CA SER A 160 15.64 11.89 34.84
C SER A 160 15.79 10.36 34.90
N PRO A 161 16.95 9.81 35.30
CA PRO A 161 17.18 8.36 35.37
C PRO A 161 16.11 7.60 36.16
N VAL A 162 15.63 8.20 37.26
CA VAL A 162 14.57 7.63 38.10
C VAL A 162 13.25 7.58 37.35
N VAL A 163 12.86 8.68 36.71
CA VAL A 163 11.62 8.78 35.95
C VAL A 163 11.67 7.86 34.72
N GLY A 164 12.80 7.85 34.01
CA GLY A 164 13.04 6.98 32.86
C GLY A 164 12.94 5.50 33.21
N ALA A 165 13.53 5.07 34.32
CA ALA A 165 13.44 3.69 34.79
C ALA A 165 12.00 3.25 35.02
N TYR A 166 11.18 4.07 35.69
CA TYR A 166 9.76 3.77 35.87
C TYR A 166 8.98 3.79 34.56
N LEU A 167 9.11 4.86 33.77
CA LEU A 167 8.37 5.00 32.51
C LEU A 167 8.66 3.85 31.56
N LEU A 168 9.94 3.52 31.36
CA LEU A 168 10.35 2.46 30.45
C LEU A 168 9.83 1.11 30.94
N SER A 169 10.04 0.78 32.22
CA SER A 169 9.61 -0.51 32.79
C SER A 169 8.10 -0.70 32.69
N TYR A 170 7.30 0.31 33.04
CA TYR A 170 5.84 0.21 32.94
C TYR A 170 5.36 0.22 31.50
N ALA A 171 5.97 1.02 30.62
CA ALA A 171 5.58 1.06 29.21
C ALA A 171 5.89 -0.27 28.50
N GLU A 172 7.06 -0.86 28.73
CA GLU A 172 7.44 -2.17 28.17
C GLU A 172 6.62 -3.33 28.75
N PHE A 173 5.93 -3.13 29.87
CA PHE A 173 5.00 -4.13 30.40
C PHE A 173 3.58 -3.93 29.88
N ILE A 174 3.03 -2.71 29.98
CA ILE A 174 1.63 -2.40 29.71
C ILE A 174 1.36 -2.29 28.20
N LEU A 175 2.21 -1.58 27.44
CA LEU A 175 1.96 -1.33 26.02
C LEU A 175 1.95 -2.63 25.21
N PRO A 176 2.83 -3.61 25.45
CA PRO A 176 2.75 -4.91 24.78
C PRO A 176 1.47 -5.68 25.05
N ILE A 177 0.96 -5.66 26.29
CA ILE A 177 -0.29 -6.33 26.64
C ILE A 177 -1.46 -5.67 25.91
N CYS A 178 -1.53 -4.33 25.92
CA CYS A 178 -2.51 -3.57 25.16
C CYS A 178 -2.41 -3.88 23.66
N LEU A 179 -1.19 -3.91 23.11
CA LEU A 179 -0.95 -4.21 21.71
C LEU A 179 -1.41 -5.64 21.37
N LEU A 180 -1.11 -6.64 22.20
CA LEU A 180 -1.50 -8.03 21.99
C LEU A 180 -3.02 -8.21 21.95
N LEU A 181 -3.72 -7.62 22.94
CA LEU A 181 -5.19 -7.59 22.98
C LEU A 181 -5.79 -6.80 21.80
N GLY A 182 -4.99 -5.94 21.18
CA GLY A 182 -5.47 -4.98 20.19
C GLY A 182 -6.36 -3.92 20.83
N PHE A 183 -6.04 -3.50 22.05
CA PHE A 183 -6.67 -2.39 22.76
C PHE A 183 -5.83 -1.13 22.60
N ALA A 184 -6.45 -0.03 22.16
CA ALA A 184 -5.80 1.23 21.84
C ALA A 184 -4.54 1.04 20.97
N THR A 185 -4.62 0.18 19.95
CA THR A 185 -3.45 -0.39 19.26
C THR A 185 -2.54 0.68 18.65
N ARG A 186 -3.13 1.79 18.16
CA ARG A 186 -2.37 2.93 17.63
C ARG A 186 -1.57 3.64 18.72
N PHE A 187 -2.16 3.82 19.90
CA PHE A 187 -1.47 4.42 21.05
C PHE A 187 -0.36 3.51 21.56
N ALA A 188 -0.63 2.21 21.68
CA ALA A 188 0.37 1.22 22.07
C ALA A 188 1.55 1.18 21.09
N ALA A 189 1.26 1.15 19.78
CA ALA A 189 2.29 1.16 18.75
C ALA A 189 3.10 2.45 18.75
N LEU A 190 2.45 3.61 18.91
CA LEU A 190 3.11 4.91 18.98
C LEU A 190 4.01 5.02 20.22
N GLY A 191 3.54 4.57 21.40
CA GLY A 191 4.34 4.56 22.62
C GLY A 191 5.60 3.71 22.48
N MET A 192 5.49 2.50 21.93
CA MET A 192 6.65 1.64 21.68
C MET A 192 7.58 2.20 20.61
N LEU A 193 7.05 2.90 19.60
CA LEU A 193 7.85 3.56 18.58
C LEU A 193 8.65 4.72 19.16
N ILE A 194 8.06 5.52 20.05
CA ILE A 194 8.78 6.60 20.76
C ILE A 194 9.93 6.02 21.59
N ILE A 195 9.68 4.97 22.37
CA ILE A 195 10.73 4.32 23.17
C ILE A 195 11.85 3.79 22.26
N THR A 196 11.49 3.11 21.19
CA THR A 196 12.45 2.59 20.20
C THR A 196 13.28 3.72 19.59
N ALA A 197 12.65 4.84 19.25
CA ALA A 197 13.33 6.00 18.69
C ALA A 197 14.27 6.66 19.70
N LEU A 198 13.86 6.80 20.97
CA LEU A 198 14.71 7.33 22.04
C LEU A 198 15.96 6.45 22.23
N ILE A 199 15.80 5.13 22.28
CA ILE A 199 16.93 4.20 22.40
C ILE A 199 17.84 4.33 21.18
N GLN A 200 17.29 4.35 19.97
CA GLN A 200 18.08 4.44 18.75
C GLN A 200 18.85 5.76 18.62
N ILE A 201 18.25 6.89 19.02
CA ILE A 201 18.86 8.22 18.88
C ILE A 201 19.88 8.48 19.98
N TYR A 202 19.59 8.11 21.23
CA TYR A 202 20.39 8.50 22.39
C TYR A 202 21.37 7.42 22.87
N VAL A 203 21.08 6.14 22.64
CA VAL A 203 21.90 5.03 23.15
C VAL A 203 22.79 4.44 22.07
N ALA A 204 22.26 4.27 20.85
CA ALA A 204 22.96 3.61 19.75
C ALA A 204 22.94 4.43 18.44
N PRO A 205 23.34 5.72 18.45
CA PRO A 205 23.21 6.60 17.28
C PRO A 205 23.96 6.10 16.04
N ASP A 206 25.10 5.44 16.24
CA ASP A 206 25.96 4.95 15.15
C ASP A 206 25.35 3.71 14.45
N ALA A 207 24.41 3.03 15.09
CA ALA A 207 23.81 1.79 14.63
C ALA A 207 22.45 2.03 13.95
N LEU A 208 22.42 2.89 12.93
CA LEU A 208 21.17 3.21 12.22
C LEU A 208 20.53 1.98 11.56
N TRP A 209 21.31 1.00 11.12
CA TRP A 209 20.82 -0.27 10.53
C TRP A 209 20.70 -1.39 11.59
N SER A 210 20.30 -1.04 12.80
CA SER A 210 20.09 -2.01 13.88
C SER A 210 18.72 -2.68 13.82
N VAL A 211 18.48 -3.58 14.77
CA VAL A 211 17.19 -4.25 14.96
C VAL A 211 16.01 -3.28 15.18
N HIS A 212 16.29 -2.09 15.71
CA HIS A 212 15.28 -1.06 16.00
C HIS A 212 14.56 -0.57 14.74
N VAL A 213 15.21 -0.56 13.57
CA VAL A 213 14.56 -0.15 12.31
C VAL A 213 13.48 -1.15 11.90
N PHE A 214 13.73 -2.45 12.07
CA PHE A 214 12.72 -3.48 11.78
C PHE A 214 11.54 -3.38 12.74
N TRP A 215 11.81 -3.10 14.01
CA TRP A 215 10.75 -2.88 15.00
C TRP A 215 9.93 -1.64 14.66
N ALA A 216 10.58 -0.53 14.34
CA ALA A 216 9.93 0.69 13.90
C ALA A 216 9.06 0.45 12.67
N ALA A 217 9.56 -0.25 11.65
CA ALA A 217 8.80 -0.56 10.43
C ALA A 217 7.50 -1.34 10.75
N ILE A 218 7.59 -2.36 11.59
CA ILE A 218 6.43 -3.16 12.02
C ILE A 218 5.43 -2.31 12.83
N LEU A 219 5.92 -1.49 13.75
CA LEU A 219 5.09 -0.58 14.55
C LEU A 219 4.42 0.50 13.68
N LEU A 220 5.10 1.01 12.65
CA LEU A 220 4.51 1.93 11.66
C LEU A 220 3.38 1.29 10.86
N VAL A 221 3.50 0.00 10.50
CA VAL A 221 2.41 -0.72 9.85
C VAL A 221 1.20 -0.81 10.77
N LEU A 222 1.40 -1.16 12.05
CA LEU A 222 0.33 -1.20 13.05
C LEU A 222 -0.28 0.17 13.31
N LEU A 223 0.54 1.23 13.31
CA LEU A 223 0.08 2.61 13.50
C LEU A 223 -0.79 3.08 12.33
N SER A 224 -0.33 2.82 11.10
CA SER A 224 -1.00 3.27 9.87
C SER A 224 -2.27 2.46 9.55
N ARG A 225 -2.16 1.13 9.55
CA ARG A 225 -3.26 0.22 9.19
C ARG A 225 -4.19 -0.10 10.37
N GLY A 226 -3.71 0.07 11.60
CA GLY A 226 -4.47 -0.17 12.82
C GLY A 226 -4.54 -1.64 13.26
N PRO A 227 -5.37 -1.95 14.27
CA PRO A 227 -5.44 -3.26 14.93
C PRO A 227 -5.84 -4.45 14.06
N GLY A 228 -6.50 -4.20 12.93
CA GLY A 228 -7.22 -5.23 12.17
C GLY A 228 -8.58 -5.60 12.79
N PRO A 229 -9.36 -6.45 12.09
CA PRO A 229 -10.74 -6.80 12.47
C PRO A 229 -10.83 -7.71 13.71
N ILE A 230 -9.77 -8.44 14.04
CA ILE A 230 -9.71 -9.31 15.22
C ILE A 230 -8.96 -8.57 16.33
N SER A 231 -9.65 -7.65 17.02
CA SER A 231 -9.07 -6.84 18.08
C SER A 231 -10.15 -6.37 19.05
N VAL A 232 -9.77 -6.09 20.30
CA VAL A 232 -10.68 -5.46 21.28
C VAL A 232 -11.18 -4.11 20.75
N ASP A 233 -10.34 -3.33 20.08
CA ASP A 233 -10.74 -2.08 19.42
C ASP A 233 -11.86 -2.29 18.37
N ALA A 234 -11.81 -3.39 17.62
CA ALA A 234 -12.86 -3.73 16.65
C ALA A 234 -14.16 -4.17 17.33
N ILE A 235 -14.07 -4.94 18.43
CA ILE A 235 -15.22 -5.35 19.23
C ILE A 235 -15.90 -4.13 19.86
N ILE A 236 -15.14 -3.23 20.49
CA ILE A 236 -15.67 -1.99 21.07
C ILE A 236 -16.36 -1.15 19.99
N ARG A 237 -15.75 -1.00 18.82
CA ARG A 237 -16.35 -0.27 17.69
C ARG A 237 -17.63 -0.94 17.19
N TYR A 238 -17.69 -2.26 17.18
CA TYR A 238 -18.89 -3.00 16.78
C TYR A 238 -20.03 -2.78 17.80
N ILE A 239 -19.73 -2.87 19.10
CA ILE A 239 -20.72 -2.65 20.17
C ILE A 239 -21.19 -1.19 20.18
N ALA A 240 -20.29 -0.22 20.07
CA ALA A 240 -20.63 1.21 20.13
C ALA A 240 -21.41 1.74 18.91
N ARG A 241 -21.48 0.97 17.82
CA ARG A 241 -22.25 1.30 16.61
C ARG A 241 -23.62 0.64 16.57
N ARG A 242 -23.95 -0.18 17.57
CA ARG A 242 -25.21 -0.91 17.71
C ARG A 242 -26.08 -0.23 18.76
#